data_AF-A0A8T4TB54-F1
#
_entry.id   AF-A0A8T4TB54-F1
#
_cell.length_a   1.000
_cell.length_b   1.000
_cell.length_c   1.000
_cell.angle_alpha   90.00
_cell.angle_beta   90.00
_cell.angle_gamma   90.00
#
_symmetry.space_group_name_H-M   'P 1'
#
loop_
_entity.id
_entity.type
_entity.pdbx_description
1 polymer ?
#
loop_
_entity_poly.entity_id
_entity_poly.type
_entity_poly.pdbx_seq_one_letter_code
_entity_poly.pdbx_strand_id
1 'polypeptide(L)'
;MPEDEKMQTIASMIDDVHSWNTDFEVDGLPEGTRTVDDGLVRNAWIRVMAVMPSIYEGGNVLSPGFGEVIAKSNFEIKKPYGKEGRDCDTDYDLSYNSKIVHHLNGVEIGTGEIAQFNTNDSLLDFRADLVIDIALNVDHYRWKRINGTRKCIFYRIEQRNEQTIVSGEFQAVSYQPNITYSFNVQNQYYGITQIQFNASNYSWFRLQFNDDDFYEERTTEFEPFFNLEPYYILNFKPKIHKTIQFQGVRFQNDTFQVTDLRNCKILLGDYFRTYTLPCPLQYKPLGLQVFTDKTIYEPGEIIHVTVLPKIPVLLSYGNETVLVQGSAELRAKFGEHLIVARVNGIEAVKAIYVTNSSNWNTFWGILGFLLVCFVFYKVTVRLVGGAYDLWNS
;
A
#
# COMPACT_ATOMS: atom_id res chain seq x y z
N MET A 1 10.96 9.09 28.91
CA MET A 1 11.52 8.00 28.08
C MET A 1 11.99 8.65 26.79
N PRO A 2 13.20 8.36 26.30
CA PRO A 2 13.76 9.09 25.17
C PRO A 2 13.02 8.72 23.87
N GLU A 3 12.72 9.75 23.06
CA GLU A 3 12.13 9.72 21.70
C GLU A 3 13.04 9.06 20.64
N ASP A 4 13.77 8.01 21.00
CA ASP A 4 14.63 7.22 20.12
C ASP A 4 14.10 5.78 19.93
N GLU A 5 12.79 5.58 20.08
CA GLU A 5 12.10 4.43 19.49
C GLU A 5 12.07 4.65 17.97
N LYS A 6 13.21 4.33 17.33
CA LYS A 6 13.29 4.08 15.90
C LYS A 6 12.09 3.22 15.54
N MET A 7 11.25 3.71 14.63
CA MET A 7 10.16 2.92 14.07
C MET A 7 10.71 1.57 13.60
N GLN A 8 10.54 0.52 14.42
CA GLN A 8 10.81 -0.83 14.00
C GLN A 8 9.85 -1.09 12.85
N THR A 9 10.41 -1.39 11.68
CA THR A 9 9.61 -1.79 10.54
C THR A 9 9.02 -3.16 10.85
N ILE A 10 7.84 -3.46 10.29
CA ILE A 10 7.23 -4.79 10.40
C ILE A 10 8.24 -5.88 10.00
N ALA A 11 9.11 -5.60 9.03
CA ALA A 11 10.22 -6.48 8.65
C ALA A 11 11.17 -6.78 9.82
N SER A 12 11.64 -5.77 10.56
CA SER A 12 12.50 -6.01 11.73
C SER A 12 11.80 -6.80 12.83
N MET A 13 10.50 -6.57 13.04
CA MET A 13 9.71 -7.33 14.02
C MET A 13 9.56 -8.80 13.60
N ILE A 14 9.43 -9.07 12.30
CA ILE A 14 9.36 -10.44 11.75
C ILE A 14 10.68 -11.19 11.99
N ASP A 15 11.83 -10.54 11.78
CA ASP A 15 13.15 -11.16 12.01
C ASP A 15 13.36 -11.51 13.49
N ASP A 16 12.96 -10.62 14.41
CA ASP A 16 13.03 -10.87 15.85
C ASP A 16 12.14 -12.06 16.27
N VAL A 17 10.93 -12.16 15.72
CA VAL A 17 10.02 -13.30 15.95
C VAL A 17 10.58 -14.60 15.39
N HIS A 18 11.19 -14.54 14.21
CA HIS A 18 11.80 -15.70 13.57
C HIS A 18 12.90 -16.30 14.45
N SER A 19 13.85 -15.48 14.92
CA SER A 19 14.89 -15.95 15.84
C SER A 19 14.29 -16.51 17.14
N TRP A 20 13.35 -15.80 17.77
CA TRP A 20 12.71 -16.28 18.99
C TRP A 20 12.07 -17.67 18.83
N ASN A 21 11.33 -17.87 17.73
CA ASN A 21 10.59 -19.10 17.49
C ASN A 21 11.45 -20.23 16.89
N THR A 22 12.68 -19.98 16.48
CA THR A 22 13.58 -21.03 15.96
C THR A 22 14.57 -21.53 17.03
N ASP A 23 14.93 -20.67 17.98
CA ASP A 23 15.99 -20.95 18.96
C ASP A 23 15.52 -21.67 20.24
N PHE A 24 14.21 -21.93 20.41
CA PHE A 24 13.70 -22.56 21.64
C PHE A 24 13.81 -24.09 21.64
N GLU A 25 14.22 -24.65 22.77
CA GLU A 25 14.26 -26.09 23.03
C GLU A 25 12.93 -26.59 23.60
N VAL A 26 12.56 -27.83 23.27
CA VAL A 26 11.29 -28.45 23.67
C VAL A 26 11.53 -29.69 24.50
N ASP A 27 11.49 -29.51 25.82
CA ASP A 27 11.80 -30.57 26.79
C ASP A 27 10.60 -31.41 27.25
N GLY A 28 9.39 -31.11 26.75
CA GLY A 28 8.15 -31.69 27.28
C GLY A 28 6.99 -31.64 26.29
N LEU A 29 5.84 -32.15 26.72
CA LEU A 29 4.63 -32.22 25.90
C LEU A 29 3.92 -30.85 25.86
N PRO A 30 3.74 -30.22 24.68
CA PRO A 30 2.98 -28.98 24.59
C PRO A 30 1.50 -29.17 24.98
N GLU A 31 0.86 -28.12 25.49
CA GLU A 31 -0.53 -28.20 25.93
C GLU A 31 -1.48 -28.62 24.79
N GLY A 32 -2.34 -29.61 25.05
CA GLY A 32 -3.31 -30.10 24.07
C GLY A 32 -2.74 -31.07 23.02
N THR A 33 -1.44 -31.39 23.07
CA THR A 33 -0.84 -32.43 22.22
C THR A 33 -1.11 -33.82 22.80
N ARG A 34 -1.46 -34.80 21.95
CA ARG A 34 -1.67 -36.20 22.35
C ARG A 34 -0.40 -37.01 22.09
N THR A 35 -0.13 -37.98 22.95
CA THR A 35 0.93 -38.96 22.75
C THR A 35 0.38 -40.24 22.11
N VAL A 36 1.25 -40.93 21.39
CA VAL A 36 0.99 -42.24 20.77
C VAL A 36 2.01 -43.25 21.30
N ASP A 37 1.51 -44.40 21.73
CA ASP A 37 2.30 -45.57 22.09
C ASP A 37 2.04 -46.67 21.05
N ASP A 38 3.07 -47.11 20.35
CA ASP A 38 2.96 -48.13 19.30
C ASP A 38 4.24 -48.98 19.26
N GLY A 39 4.11 -50.32 19.29
CA GLY A 39 5.26 -51.23 19.25
C GLY A 39 6.31 -50.93 20.33
N LEU A 40 7.52 -50.55 19.90
CA LEU A 40 8.64 -50.11 20.77
C LEU A 40 8.66 -48.60 21.05
N VAL A 41 7.85 -47.82 20.34
CA VAL A 41 7.74 -46.36 20.46
C VAL A 41 6.80 -46.00 21.62
N ARG A 42 7.24 -45.12 22.50
CA ARG A 42 6.48 -44.61 23.64
C ARG A 42 6.45 -43.10 23.65
N ASN A 43 5.37 -42.55 24.17
CA ASN A 43 5.19 -41.11 24.37
C ASN A 43 5.45 -40.28 23.10
N ALA A 44 5.23 -40.85 21.91
CA ALA A 44 5.55 -40.14 20.67
C ALA A 44 4.53 -39.06 20.40
N TRP A 45 5.00 -37.86 20.10
CA TRP A 45 4.15 -36.73 19.75
C TRP A 45 4.83 -35.82 18.74
N ILE A 46 4.02 -35.11 17.96
CA ILE A 46 4.45 -34.03 17.09
C ILE A 46 3.46 -32.87 17.18
N ARG A 47 3.93 -31.64 17.05
CA ARG A 47 3.10 -30.46 16.96
C ARG A 47 3.71 -29.42 16.02
N VAL A 48 2.87 -28.82 15.18
CA VAL A 48 3.20 -27.57 14.49
C VAL A 48 3.17 -26.44 15.52
N MET A 49 4.34 -25.86 15.79
CA MET A 49 4.55 -24.84 16.83
C MET A 49 4.20 -23.44 16.32
N ALA A 50 4.62 -23.11 15.10
CA ALA A 50 4.44 -21.80 14.50
C ALA A 50 4.39 -21.86 12.98
N VAL A 51 3.70 -20.87 12.39
CA VAL A 51 3.77 -20.52 10.97
C VAL A 51 4.29 -19.09 10.92
N MET A 52 5.28 -18.80 10.08
CA MET A 52 5.95 -17.49 10.05
C MET A 52 6.20 -17.00 8.62
N PRO A 53 6.03 -15.70 8.33
CA PRO A 53 5.44 -14.70 9.23
C PRO A 53 3.95 -14.97 9.44
N SER A 54 3.46 -14.67 10.65
CA SER A 54 2.03 -14.74 10.94
C SER A 54 1.56 -13.71 11.96
N ILE A 55 0.27 -13.43 11.93
CA ILE A 55 -0.43 -12.52 12.84
C ILE A 55 -1.70 -13.20 13.32
N TYR A 56 -2.00 -13.10 14.62
CA TYR A 56 -3.21 -13.64 15.22
C TYR A 56 -4.32 -12.58 15.22
N GLU A 57 -5.41 -12.83 14.48
CA GLU A 57 -6.55 -11.94 14.40
C GLU A 57 -7.86 -12.72 14.40
N GLY A 58 -8.81 -12.33 15.24
CA GLY A 58 -10.15 -12.92 15.26
C GLY A 58 -10.20 -14.43 15.56
N GLY A 59 -9.20 -14.96 16.26
CA GLY A 59 -9.10 -16.39 16.56
C GLY A 59 -8.36 -17.21 15.50
N ASN A 60 -7.94 -16.58 14.40
CA ASN A 60 -7.22 -17.24 13.31
C ASN A 60 -5.77 -16.79 13.27
N VAL A 61 -4.89 -17.66 12.80
CA VAL A 61 -3.53 -17.30 12.42
C VAL A 61 -3.52 -16.93 10.95
N LEU A 62 -3.17 -15.68 10.66
CA LEU A 62 -3.06 -15.11 9.33
C LEU A 62 -1.62 -15.27 8.84
N SER A 63 -1.43 -15.67 7.58
CA SER A 63 -0.12 -15.79 6.94
C SER A 63 -0.18 -15.25 5.51
N PRO A 64 0.91 -14.71 4.91
CA PRO A 64 0.85 -14.14 3.56
C PRO A 64 0.75 -15.19 2.43
N GLY A 65 0.65 -16.48 2.78
CA GLY A 65 0.67 -17.60 1.83
C GLY A 65 2.07 -18.09 1.49
N PHE A 66 3.11 -17.49 2.05
CA PHE A 66 4.49 -17.96 1.94
C PHE A 66 5.21 -17.82 3.28
N GLY A 67 6.27 -18.59 3.48
CA GLY A 67 7.09 -18.51 4.68
C GLY A 67 7.56 -19.87 5.15
N GLU A 68 7.62 -20.05 6.46
CA GLU A 68 8.12 -21.24 7.13
C GLU A 68 7.11 -21.79 8.14
N VAL A 69 7.04 -23.11 8.24
CA VAL A 69 6.32 -23.82 9.28
C VAL A 69 7.32 -24.55 10.17
N ILE A 70 7.13 -24.44 11.48
CA ILE A 70 7.99 -25.08 12.48
C ILE A 70 7.19 -26.18 13.15
N ALA A 71 7.72 -27.39 13.17
CA ALA A 71 7.20 -28.49 13.97
C ALA A 71 8.28 -29.01 14.91
N LYS A 72 7.86 -29.39 16.11
CA LYS A 72 8.69 -30.05 17.11
C LYS A 72 8.06 -31.39 17.46
N SER A 73 8.90 -32.34 17.86
CA SER A 73 8.48 -33.69 18.19
C SER A 73 9.36 -34.26 19.29
N ASN A 74 8.83 -35.23 20.03
CA ASN A 74 9.63 -36.05 20.92
C ASN A 74 9.04 -37.46 20.98
N PHE A 75 9.88 -38.44 21.31
CA PHE A 75 9.48 -39.84 21.48
C PHE A 75 10.54 -40.57 22.30
N GLU A 76 10.13 -41.67 22.91
CA GLU A 76 11.01 -42.59 23.61
C GLU A 76 10.99 -43.96 22.91
N ILE A 77 12.15 -44.62 22.83
CA ILE A 77 12.21 -46.01 22.38
C ILE A 77 12.46 -46.91 23.59
N LYS A 78 11.49 -47.77 23.89
CA LYS A 78 11.61 -48.75 24.98
C LYS A 78 12.09 -50.08 24.44
N LYS A 79 13.39 -50.31 24.58
CA LYS A 79 14.03 -51.59 24.22
C LYS A 79 13.39 -52.77 24.99
N PRO A 80 13.08 -53.89 24.32
CA PRO A 80 12.64 -55.10 25.02
C PRO A 80 13.70 -55.59 26.00
N TYR A 81 13.25 -56.32 27.03
CA TYR A 81 14.15 -56.96 27.99
C TYR A 81 13.66 -58.37 28.32
N GLY A 82 14.59 -59.20 28.79
CA GLY A 82 14.32 -60.59 29.14
C GLY A 82 14.55 -61.56 27.99
N LYS A 83 14.18 -62.82 28.20
CA LYS A 83 14.49 -63.93 27.28
C LYS A 83 13.25 -64.30 26.49
N GLU A 84 13.41 -64.51 25.19
CA GLU A 84 12.34 -65.07 24.38
C GLU A 84 12.13 -66.56 24.71
N GLY A 85 10.95 -67.06 24.35
CA GLY A 85 10.55 -68.43 24.66
C GLY A 85 11.54 -69.45 24.07
N ARG A 86 12.06 -70.33 24.94
CA ARG A 86 13.01 -71.43 24.61
C ARG A 86 14.46 -71.00 24.42
N ASP A 87 14.75 -69.71 24.55
CA ASP A 87 16.11 -69.23 24.53
C ASP A 87 16.75 -69.36 25.92
N CYS A 88 18.04 -69.67 25.94
CA CYS A 88 18.84 -69.59 27.16
C CYS A 88 19.31 -68.17 27.44
N ASP A 89 19.40 -67.34 26.39
CA ASP A 89 19.66 -65.92 26.44
C ASP A 89 19.13 -65.25 25.18
N THR A 90 18.80 -63.96 25.27
CA THR A 90 18.34 -63.17 24.13
C THR A 90 18.97 -61.79 24.23
N ASP A 91 19.75 -61.43 23.21
CA ASP A 91 20.29 -60.09 23.09
C ASP A 91 19.46 -59.31 22.08
N TYR A 92 19.14 -58.06 22.42
CA TYR A 92 18.44 -57.15 21.52
C TYR A 92 19.45 -56.10 21.07
N ASP A 93 19.50 -55.82 19.79
CA ASP A 93 20.20 -54.67 19.22
C ASP A 93 19.20 -53.83 18.45
N LEU A 94 19.17 -52.52 18.70
CA LEU A 94 18.15 -51.63 18.18
C LEU A 94 18.81 -50.46 17.47
N SER A 95 18.36 -50.24 16.24
CA SER A 95 18.67 -49.04 15.47
C SER A 95 17.37 -48.37 15.06
N TYR A 96 17.39 -47.06 14.96
CA TYR A 96 16.22 -46.29 14.54
C TYR A 96 16.64 -45.08 13.72
N ASN A 97 15.69 -44.61 12.92
CA ASN A 97 15.75 -43.33 12.23
C ASN A 97 14.42 -42.61 12.42
N SER A 98 14.45 -41.29 12.55
CA SER A 98 13.24 -40.48 12.64
C SER A 98 13.35 -39.29 11.72
N LYS A 99 12.23 -38.94 11.08
CA LYS A 99 12.12 -37.71 10.29
C LYS A 99 10.76 -37.07 10.48
N ILE A 100 10.73 -35.75 10.36
CA ILE A 100 9.49 -34.98 10.25
C ILE A 100 9.24 -34.70 8.77
N VAL A 101 8.02 -34.93 8.31
CA VAL A 101 7.55 -34.60 6.95
C VAL A 101 6.42 -33.59 7.07
N HIS A 102 6.52 -32.47 6.37
CA HIS A 102 5.52 -31.41 6.38
C HIS A 102 4.66 -31.46 5.14
N HIS A 103 3.37 -31.25 5.32
CA HIS A 103 2.38 -31.14 4.27
C HIS A 103 1.60 -29.84 4.39
N LEU A 104 1.25 -29.24 3.26
CA LEU A 104 0.33 -28.13 3.13
C LEU A 104 -0.78 -28.54 2.17
N ASN A 105 -2.03 -28.51 2.63
CA ASN A 105 -3.20 -28.91 1.85
C ASN A 105 -3.03 -30.31 1.21
N GLY A 106 -2.39 -31.23 1.95
CA GLY A 106 -2.12 -32.61 1.53
C GLY A 106 -0.87 -32.81 0.66
N VAL A 107 -0.18 -31.75 0.25
CA VAL A 107 1.05 -31.82 -0.57
C VAL A 107 2.28 -31.69 0.31
N GLU A 108 3.27 -32.58 0.14
CA GLU A 108 4.55 -32.49 0.87
C GLU A 108 5.30 -31.20 0.49
N ILE A 109 5.69 -30.41 1.50
CA ILE A 109 6.42 -29.15 1.33
C ILE A 109 7.87 -29.19 1.83
N GLY A 110 8.24 -30.20 2.62
CA GLY A 110 9.60 -30.34 3.12
C GLY A 110 9.76 -31.37 4.23
N THR A 111 11.00 -31.54 4.68
CA THR A 111 11.35 -32.44 5.79
C THR A 111 12.23 -31.73 6.81
N GLY A 112 12.27 -32.23 8.05
CA GLY A 112 12.99 -31.62 9.17
C GLY A 112 12.07 -30.80 10.07
N GLU A 113 12.63 -30.07 11.04
CA GLU A 113 11.81 -29.26 11.97
C GLU A 113 11.18 -28.04 11.31
N ILE A 114 11.86 -27.48 10.30
CA ILE A 114 11.43 -26.30 9.57
C ILE A 114 11.24 -26.65 8.10
N ALA A 115 10.09 -26.29 7.54
CA ALA A 115 9.83 -26.41 6.10
C ALA A 115 9.35 -25.08 5.53
N GLN A 116 9.82 -24.75 4.33
CA GLN A 116 9.38 -23.58 3.59
C GLN A 116 8.13 -23.90 2.78
N PHE A 117 7.22 -22.94 2.66
CA PHE A 117 6.01 -23.06 1.85
C PHE A 117 5.75 -21.80 1.03
N ASN A 118 5.02 -21.99 -0.08
CA ASN A 118 4.49 -20.91 -0.90
C ASN A 118 3.23 -21.41 -1.63
N THR A 119 2.09 -20.77 -1.38
CA THR A 119 0.79 -21.09 -1.97
C THR A 119 -0.05 -19.83 -2.17
N ASN A 120 -1.04 -19.93 -3.05
CA ASN A 120 -2.09 -18.93 -3.24
C ASN A 120 -3.43 -19.39 -2.66
N ASP A 121 -3.48 -20.53 -1.97
CA ASP A 121 -4.71 -21.05 -1.36
C ASP A 121 -5.17 -20.13 -0.22
N SER A 122 -6.49 -19.99 -0.06
CA SER A 122 -7.07 -19.15 1.00
C SER A 122 -7.00 -19.82 2.38
N LEU A 123 -7.13 -21.16 2.41
CA LEU A 123 -6.99 -21.97 3.61
C LEU A 123 -5.63 -22.65 3.58
N LEU A 124 -4.92 -22.58 4.70
CA LEU A 124 -3.60 -23.18 4.88
C LEU A 124 -3.72 -24.29 5.93
N ASP A 125 -3.92 -25.52 5.48
CA ASP A 125 -4.02 -26.70 6.33
C ASP A 125 -2.65 -27.39 6.41
N PHE A 126 -1.92 -27.09 7.49
CA PHE A 126 -0.61 -27.65 7.75
C PHE A 126 -0.75 -28.98 8.50
N ARG A 127 -0.05 -30.01 8.02
CA ARG A 127 0.13 -31.27 8.72
C ARG A 127 1.60 -31.62 8.81
N ALA A 128 2.07 -31.97 10.01
CA ALA A 128 3.42 -32.50 10.20
C ALA A 128 3.33 -33.96 10.67
N ASP A 129 4.06 -34.85 10.00
CA ASP A 129 4.11 -36.28 10.27
C ASP A 129 5.50 -36.65 10.81
N LEU A 130 5.57 -37.13 12.06
CA LEU A 130 6.76 -37.78 12.62
C LEU A 130 6.75 -39.25 12.18
N VAL A 131 7.72 -39.62 11.35
CA VAL A 131 7.92 -40.99 10.89
C VAL A 131 9.11 -41.59 11.64
N ILE A 132 8.88 -42.64 12.41
CA ILE A 132 9.89 -43.36 13.20
C ILE A 132 10.03 -44.77 12.63
N ASP A 133 11.18 -45.05 12.03
CA ASP A 133 11.54 -46.36 11.49
C ASP A 133 12.46 -47.06 12.50
N ILE A 134 12.07 -48.23 12.99
CA ILE A 134 12.84 -49.04 13.94
C ILE A 134 13.23 -50.35 13.28
N ALA A 135 14.51 -50.71 13.40
CA ALA A 135 15.03 -52.03 13.09
C ALA A 135 15.58 -52.66 14.38
N LEU A 136 14.90 -53.71 14.84
CA LEU A 136 15.27 -54.52 15.99
C LEU A 136 15.90 -55.83 15.49
N ASN A 137 17.16 -56.07 15.85
CA ASN A 137 17.83 -57.35 15.70
C ASN A 137 17.75 -58.11 17.02
N VAL A 138 17.23 -59.34 16.97
CA VAL A 138 17.08 -60.22 18.13
C VAL A 138 18.01 -61.41 17.95
N ASP A 139 19.08 -61.46 18.75
CA ASP A 139 20.02 -62.56 18.78
C ASP A 139 19.52 -63.62 19.76
N HIS A 140 19.20 -64.80 19.22
CA HIS A 140 18.67 -65.91 19.99
C HIS A 140 19.79 -66.87 20.36
N TYR A 141 19.87 -67.26 21.63
CA TYR A 141 20.84 -68.24 22.12
C TYR A 141 20.13 -69.49 22.66
N ARG A 142 20.70 -70.68 22.41
CA ARG A 142 20.15 -71.96 22.89
C ARG A 142 21.16 -72.79 23.65
N TRP A 143 20.66 -73.56 24.61
CA TRP A 143 21.47 -74.52 25.35
C TRP A 143 21.96 -75.64 24.41
N LYS A 144 23.28 -75.77 24.27
CA LYS A 144 23.93 -76.90 23.58
C LYS A 144 24.92 -77.58 24.52
N ARG A 145 25.00 -78.91 24.49
CA ARG A 145 26.04 -79.66 25.20
C ARG A 145 27.33 -79.66 24.38
N ILE A 146 28.41 -79.14 24.96
CA ILE A 146 29.76 -79.14 24.36
C ILE A 146 30.70 -79.71 25.42
N ASN A 147 31.36 -80.84 25.12
CA ASN A 147 32.24 -81.57 26.06
C ASN A 147 31.57 -81.90 27.40
N GLY A 148 30.29 -82.30 27.37
CA GLY A 148 29.51 -82.65 28.56
C GLY A 148 28.91 -81.46 29.33
N THR A 149 29.38 -80.23 29.12
CA THR A 149 28.83 -79.02 29.75
C THR A 149 27.75 -78.37 28.88
N ARG A 150 26.64 -77.92 29.50
CA ARG A 150 25.64 -77.08 28.81
C ARG A 150 26.20 -75.67 28.66
N LYS A 151 26.30 -75.18 27.43
CA LYS A 151 26.69 -73.81 27.11
C LYS A 151 25.53 -73.13 26.37
N CYS A 152 25.29 -71.87 26.70
CA CYS A 152 24.37 -71.02 25.96
C CYS A 152 25.13 -70.48 24.76
N ILE A 153 24.71 -70.86 23.55
CA ILE A 153 25.42 -70.48 22.33
C ILE A 153 24.46 -69.84 21.34
N PHE A 154 25.01 -68.93 20.55
CA PHE A 154 24.28 -68.26 19.48
C PHE A 154 23.63 -69.29 18.54
N TYR A 155 22.37 -69.04 18.18
CA TYR A 155 21.56 -69.92 17.34
C TYR A 155 21.12 -69.23 16.05
N ARG A 156 20.55 -68.02 16.12
CA ARG A 156 20.08 -67.25 14.95
C ARG A 156 19.87 -65.78 15.29
N ILE A 157 19.78 -64.93 14.27
CA ILE A 157 19.29 -63.55 14.35
C ILE A 157 17.87 -63.51 13.76
N GLU A 158 16.97 -62.77 14.40
CA GLU A 158 15.68 -62.38 13.86
C GLU A 158 15.61 -60.86 13.73
N GLN A 159 15.32 -60.35 12.52
CA GLN A 159 15.15 -58.92 12.30
C GLN A 159 13.66 -58.58 12.26
N ARG A 160 13.25 -57.60 13.06
CA ARG A 160 11.89 -57.03 13.08
C ARG A 160 11.99 -55.55 12.72
N ASN A 161 11.18 -55.14 11.74
CA ASN A 161 11.07 -53.74 11.35
C ASN A 161 9.69 -53.23 11.75
N GLU A 162 9.65 -52.09 12.42
CA GLU A 162 8.42 -51.40 12.82
C GLU A 162 8.47 -49.97 12.31
N GLN A 163 7.32 -49.44 11.91
CA GLN A 163 7.17 -48.04 11.55
C GLN A 163 5.99 -47.46 12.31
N THR A 164 6.24 -46.37 13.02
CA THR A 164 5.21 -45.59 13.70
C THR A 164 5.13 -44.21 13.06
N ILE A 165 3.91 -43.76 12.77
CA ILE A 165 3.63 -42.43 12.22
C ILE A 165 2.73 -41.69 13.21
N VAL A 166 3.15 -40.50 13.62
CA VAL A 166 2.36 -39.59 14.46
C VAL A 166 2.15 -38.29 13.71
N SER A 167 0.92 -37.81 13.65
CA SER A 167 0.55 -36.61 12.90
C SER A 167 0.06 -35.49 13.80
N GLY A 168 0.40 -34.25 13.45
CA GLY A 168 -0.08 -33.03 14.08
C GLY A 168 -0.59 -32.06 13.02
N GLU A 169 -1.76 -31.48 13.25
CA GLU A 169 -2.44 -30.58 12.31
C GLU A 169 -2.51 -29.15 12.87
N PHE A 170 -2.46 -28.16 11.99
CA PHE A 170 -2.57 -26.75 12.33
C PHE A 170 -3.16 -25.97 11.15
N GLN A 171 -4.12 -25.09 11.46
CA GLN A 171 -4.81 -24.31 10.43
C GLN A 171 -4.46 -22.84 10.52
N ALA A 172 -4.19 -22.24 9.36
CA ALA A 172 -4.03 -20.81 9.18
C ALA A 172 -4.86 -20.34 7.97
N VAL A 173 -5.03 -19.02 7.85
CA VAL A 173 -5.75 -18.37 6.76
C VAL A 173 -4.77 -17.49 5.99
N SER A 174 -4.81 -17.59 4.67
CA SER A 174 -4.02 -16.71 3.81
C SER A 174 -4.58 -15.29 3.84
N TYR A 175 -3.72 -14.33 4.14
CA TYR A 175 -4.05 -12.91 4.23
C TYR A 175 -3.41 -12.17 3.08
N GLN A 176 -4.23 -11.88 2.08
CA GLN A 176 -3.85 -11.13 0.88
C GLN A 176 -4.95 -10.12 0.57
N PRO A 177 -5.09 -9.06 1.38
CA PRO A 177 -6.14 -8.07 1.18
C PRO A 177 -5.94 -7.37 -0.16
N ASN A 178 -7.04 -7.10 -0.85
CA ASN A 178 -7.02 -6.30 -2.07
C ASN A 178 -6.99 -4.81 -1.69
N ILE A 179 -5.79 -4.23 -1.63
CA ILE A 179 -5.60 -2.81 -1.38
C ILE A 179 -6.08 -2.02 -2.60
N THR A 180 -7.04 -1.13 -2.38
CA THR A 180 -7.55 -0.23 -3.42
C THR A 180 -7.18 1.20 -3.09
N TYR A 181 -6.80 1.98 -4.10
CA TYR A 181 -6.46 3.38 -3.93
C TYR A 181 -6.93 4.22 -5.13
N SER A 182 -7.04 5.52 -4.90
CA SER A 182 -7.28 6.54 -5.92
C SER A 182 -6.35 7.72 -5.66
N PHE A 183 -5.74 8.24 -6.72
CA PHE A 183 -4.88 9.42 -6.67
C PHE A 183 -5.33 10.33 -7.81
N ASN A 184 -5.74 11.55 -7.48
CA ASN A 184 -6.20 12.53 -8.45
C ASN A 184 -5.58 13.90 -8.19
N VAL A 185 -4.93 14.47 -9.20
CA VAL A 185 -4.45 15.86 -9.14
C VAL A 185 -5.63 16.78 -9.44
N GLN A 186 -6.17 17.41 -8.40
CA GLN A 186 -7.35 18.27 -8.49
C GLN A 186 -7.02 19.63 -9.12
N ASN A 187 -5.88 20.21 -8.72
CA ASN A 187 -5.48 21.55 -9.18
C ASN A 187 -3.96 21.77 -9.13
N GLN A 188 -3.46 22.70 -9.93
CA GLN A 188 -2.07 23.17 -9.92
C GLN A 188 -2.04 24.69 -10.08
N TYR A 189 -1.51 25.40 -9.09
CA TYR A 189 -1.40 26.86 -9.12
C TYR A 189 -0.19 27.34 -8.34
N TYR A 190 0.53 28.35 -8.85
CA TYR A 190 1.68 28.97 -8.17
C TYR A 190 2.72 27.97 -7.63
N GLY A 191 2.95 26.85 -8.33
CA GLY A 191 3.86 25.79 -7.90
C GLY A 191 3.29 24.84 -6.82
N ILE A 192 2.08 25.06 -6.33
CA ILE A 192 1.36 24.17 -5.43
C ILE A 192 0.49 23.21 -6.24
N THR A 193 0.59 21.93 -5.93
CA THR A 193 -0.28 20.88 -6.47
C THR A 193 -1.22 20.40 -5.39
N GLN A 194 -2.52 20.40 -5.69
CA GLN A 194 -3.57 19.84 -4.85
C GLN A 194 -3.87 18.41 -5.30
N ILE A 195 -3.72 17.46 -4.38
CA ILE A 195 -3.89 16.03 -4.64
C ILE A 195 -5.00 15.52 -3.73
N GLN A 196 -5.95 14.79 -4.30
CA GLN A 196 -6.87 13.97 -3.53
C GLN A 196 -6.37 12.53 -3.57
N PHE A 197 -6.18 11.93 -2.40
CA PHE A 197 -5.78 10.54 -2.27
C PHE A 197 -6.69 9.81 -1.30
N ASN A 198 -7.23 8.69 -1.74
CA ASN A 198 -8.00 7.79 -0.89
C ASN A 198 -7.45 6.38 -1.05
N ALA A 199 -7.34 5.64 0.06
CA ALA A 199 -6.99 4.24 0.07
C ALA A 199 -7.94 3.47 1.00
N SER A 200 -8.02 2.15 0.83
CA SER A 200 -8.76 1.25 1.72
C SER A 200 -8.12 -0.14 1.77
N ASN A 201 -8.46 -0.92 2.79
CA ASN A 201 -7.89 -2.25 3.07
C ASN A 201 -6.36 -2.26 3.26
N TYR A 202 -5.81 -1.17 3.82
CA TYR A 202 -4.39 -1.04 4.15
C TYR A 202 -4.20 -1.02 5.67
N SER A 203 -3.01 -1.40 6.12
CA SER A 203 -2.55 -1.28 7.51
C SER A 203 -1.74 0.00 7.70
N TRP A 204 -1.06 0.44 6.64
CA TRP A 204 -0.43 1.76 6.59
C TRP A 204 -0.31 2.26 5.15
N PHE A 205 -0.18 3.58 4.98
CA PHE A 205 0.31 4.17 3.75
C PHE A 205 1.22 5.36 4.04
N ARG A 206 2.11 5.64 3.09
CA ARG A 206 2.91 6.86 3.05
C ARG A 206 2.86 7.46 1.65
N LEU A 207 2.40 8.71 1.56
CA LEU A 207 2.63 9.57 0.40
C LEU A 207 3.96 10.29 0.62
N GLN A 208 4.93 10.03 -0.25
CA GLN A 208 6.26 10.61 -0.14
C GLN A 208 6.54 11.48 -1.36
N PHE A 209 7.04 12.68 -1.10
CA PHE A 209 7.44 13.70 -2.06
C PHE A 209 8.87 14.12 -1.69
N ASN A 210 9.83 14.05 -2.62
CA ASN A 210 11.25 14.13 -2.26
C ASN A 210 11.65 13.12 -1.15
N ASP A 211 12.84 13.28 -0.58
CA ASP A 211 13.32 12.41 0.50
C ASP A 211 12.72 12.78 1.87
N ASP A 212 12.37 14.06 2.08
CA ASP A 212 11.98 14.60 3.39
C ASP A 212 10.50 15.00 3.53
N ASP A 213 9.76 15.20 2.43
CA ASP A 213 8.35 15.61 2.52
C ASP A 213 7.44 14.38 2.44
N PHE A 214 6.64 14.12 3.47
CA PHE A 214 5.75 12.97 3.48
C PHE A 214 4.49 13.21 4.29
N TYR A 215 3.50 12.37 4.02
CA TYR A 215 2.36 12.11 4.88
C TYR A 215 2.25 10.60 5.06
N GLU A 216 2.26 10.14 6.29
CA GLU A 216 2.10 8.74 6.67
C GLU A 216 0.88 8.58 7.57
N GLU A 217 0.08 7.57 7.27
CA GLU A 217 -1.01 7.13 8.11
C GLU A 217 -0.86 5.63 8.36
N ARG A 218 -0.89 5.25 9.64
CA ARG A 218 -0.97 3.87 10.11
C ARG A 218 -2.33 3.66 10.72
N THR A 219 -3.01 2.57 10.38
CA THR A 219 -4.30 2.17 10.95
C THR A 219 -4.17 1.00 11.90
N THR A 220 -2.99 0.36 11.92
CA THR A 220 -2.70 -0.82 12.74
C THR A 220 -1.33 -0.71 13.40
N GLU A 221 -1.30 -1.02 14.69
CA GLU A 221 -0.09 -1.30 15.46
C GLU A 221 -0.06 -2.78 15.84
N PHE A 222 1.11 -3.34 16.08
CA PHE A 222 1.26 -4.76 16.43
C PHE A 222 1.73 -4.90 17.86
N GLU A 223 0.99 -5.67 18.65
CA GLU A 223 1.36 -6.01 20.02
C GLU A 223 1.89 -7.45 20.07
N PRO A 224 3.09 -7.69 20.63
CA PRO A 224 3.60 -9.04 20.82
C PRO A 224 2.73 -9.78 21.83
N PHE A 225 2.49 -11.06 21.57
CA PHE A 225 1.86 -11.95 22.53
C PHE A 225 2.43 -13.35 22.39
N PHE A 226 2.41 -14.09 23.49
CA PHE A 226 2.85 -15.48 23.50
C PHE A 226 1.66 -16.41 23.30
N ASN A 227 1.72 -17.27 22.28
CA ASN A 227 0.81 -18.39 22.11
C ASN A 227 1.52 -19.70 22.51
N LEU A 228 0.73 -20.69 22.95
CA LEU A 228 1.18 -22.03 23.31
C LEU A 228 2.03 -22.14 24.59
N GLU A 229 1.39 -22.56 25.67
CA GLU A 229 2.08 -22.97 26.90
C GLU A 229 2.66 -24.40 26.74
N PRO A 230 3.79 -24.72 27.41
CA PRO A 230 4.66 -23.85 28.22
C PRO A 230 5.77 -23.13 27.42
N TYR A 231 5.76 -23.23 26.09
CA TYR A 231 6.91 -22.83 25.25
C TYR A 231 6.93 -21.36 24.83
N TYR A 232 5.84 -20.62 25.08
CA TYR A 232 5.74 -19.17 24.82
C TYR A 232 6.20 -18.81 23.40
N ILE A 233 5.55 -19.38 22.38
CA ILE A 233 5.77 -19.02 20.98
C ILE A 233 5.38 -17.55 20.79
N LEU A 234 6.26 -16.75 20.21
CA LEU A 234 6.00 -15.34 20.00
C LEU A 234 5.20 -15.13 18.71
N ASN A 235 4.13 -14.35 18.81
CA ASN A 235 3.29 -13.97 17.69
C ASN A 235 2.81 -12.51 17.87
N PHE A 236 2.15 -11.93 16.86
CA PHE A 236 1.65 -10.55 16.92
C PHE A 236 0.14 -10.50 16.81
N LYS A 237 -0.48 -9.59 17.57
CA LYS A 237 -1.89 -9.22 17.42
C LYS A 237 -2.00 -7.82 16.83
N PRO A 238 -2.85 -7.61 15.80
CA PRO A 238 -3.09 -6.28 15.29
C PRO A 238 -4.00 -5.54 16.26
N LYS A 239 -3.66 -4.29 16.53
CA LYS A 239 -4.45 -3.34 17.28
C LYS A 239 -4.80 -2.17 16.38
N ILE A 240 -6.10 -1.93 16.21
CA ILE A 240 -6.58 -0.80 15.42
C ILE A 240 -6.22 0.48 16.16
N HIS A 241 -5.25 1.21 15.63
CA HIS A 241 -4.81 2.49 16.15
C HIS A 241 -4.39 3.37 14.99
N LYS A 242 -5.02 4.56 14.90
CA LYS A 242 -4.75 5.50 13.81
C LYS A 242 -3.71 6.53 14.23
N THR A 243 -2.52 6.44 13.63
CA THR A 243 -1.41 7.37 13.84
C THR A 243 -1.12 8.09 12.52
N ILE A 244 -1.04 9.42 12.58
CA ILE A 244 -0.72 10.26 11.42
C ILE A 244 0.57 11.01 11.70
N GLN A 245 1.49 11.00 10.75
CA GLN A 245 2.72 11.77 10.76
C GLN A 245 2.89 12.48 9.42
N PHE A 246 3.36 13.72 9.42
CA PHE A 246 3.64 14.43 8.18
C PHE A 246 4.74 15.46 8.36
N GLN A 247 5.48 15.70 7.29
CA GLN A 247 6.55 16.67 7.20
C GLN A 247 6.49 17.30 5.81
N GLY A 248 6.55 18.64 5.71
CA GLY A 248 6.54 19.36 4.43
C GLY A 248 5.24 19.30 3.61
N VAL A 249 4.35 18.36 3.89
CA VAL A 249 3.04 18.19 3.26
C VAL A 249 1.95 18.85 4.11
N ARG A 250 1.06 19.62 3.48
CA ARG A 250 -0.14 20.16 4.16
C ARG A 250 -1.36 19.33 3.77
N PHE A 251 -2.12 18.85 4.75
CA PHE A 251 -3.38 18.15 4.53
C PHE A 251 -4.54 19.03 5.01
N GLN A 252 -5.43 19.43 4.08
CA GLN A 252 -6.59 20.27 4.38
C GLN A 252 -7.76 19.91 3.46
N ASN A 253 -8.98 19.83 4.01
CA ASN A 253 -10.21 19.52 3.26
C ASN A 253 -10.09 18.26 2.38
N ASP A 254 -9.53 17.18 2.93
CA ASP A 254 -9.28 15.91 2.22
C ASP A 254 -8.37 16.03 0.98
N THR A 255 -7.54 17.08 0.94
CA THR A 255 -6.56 17.30 -0.11
C THR A 255 -5.17 17.55 0.47
N PHE A 256 -4.17 16.98 -0.18
CA PHE A 256 -2.76 17.22 0.06
C PHE A 256 -2.30 18.39 -0.80
N GLN A 257 -1.64 19.37 -0.20
CA GLN A 257 -1.01 20.49 -0.88
C GLN A 257 0.50 20.32 -0.81
N VAL A 258 1.14 20.22 -1.97
CA VAL A 258 2.58 19.95 -2.09
C VAL A 258 3.20 20.88 -3.10
N THR A 259 4.38 21.44 -2.79
CA THR A 259 5.10 22.38 -3.67
C THR A 259 6.10 21.71 -4.60
N ASP A 260 6.50 20.47 -4.30
CA ASP A 260 7.47 19.71 -5.09
C ASP A 260 6.98 18.28 -5.29
N LEU A 261 6.89 17.85 -6.54
CA LEU A 261 6.41 16.52 -6.92
C LEU A 261 7.55 15.59 -7.36
N ARG A 262 8.80 16.04 -7.27
CA ARG A 262 9.95 15.20 -7.62
C ARG A 262 9.96 13.95 -6.75
N ASN A 263 10.27 12.82 -7.38
CA ASN A 263 10.33 11.50 -6.73
C ASN A 263 9.05 11.08 -5.99
N CYS A 264 7.87 11.59 -6.40
CA CYS A 264 6.61 11.23 -5.76
C CYS A 264 6.37 9.72 -5.81
N LYS A 265 6.16 9.12 -4.63
CA LYS A 265 5.89 7.69 -4.44
C LYS A 265 4.71 7.51 -3.49
N ILE A 266 3.91 6.51 -3.79
CA ILE A 266 2.84 6.01 -2.91
C ILE A 266 3.35 4.67 -2.35
N LEU A 267 3.57 4.61 -1.05
CA LEU A 267 3.89 3.39 -0.33
C LEU A 267 2.60 2.93 0.35
N LEU A 268 2.13 1.74 0.02
CA LEU A 268 0.97 1.11 0.65
C LEU A 268 1.45 -0.17 1.30
N GLY A 269 0.96 -0.49 2.49
CA GLY A 269 1.28 -1.76 3.11
C GLY A 269 0.09 -2.40 3.81
N ASP A 270 0.09 -3.72 3.77
CA ASP A 270 -0.72 -4.55 4.64
C ASP A 270 0.16 -5.13 5.76
N TYR A 271 -0.31 -6.18 6.41
CA TYR A 271 0.38 -6.89 7.47
C TYR A 271 1.74 -7.49 7.08
N PHE A 272 1.91 -7.89 5.82
CA PHE A 272 3.07 -8.67 5.37
C PHE A 272 3.76 -8.09 4.14
N ARG A 273 3.07 -7.24 3.37
CA ARG A 273 3.54 -6.75 2.07
C ARG A 273 3.56 -5.24 2.02
N THR A 274 4.54 -4.73 1.30
CA THR A 274 4.66 -3.31 0.95
C THR A 274 4.65 -3.16 -0.55
N TYR A 275 3.79 -2.28 -1.06
CA TYR A 275 3.66 -1.92 -2.45
C TYR A 275 4.22 -0.51 -2.64
N THR A 276 5.15 -0.35 -3.57
CA THR A 276 5.67 0.97 -3.97
C THR A 276 5.14 1.29 -5.36
N LEU A 277 4.38 2.37 -5.46
CA LEU A 277 3.72 2.79 -6.68
C LEU A 277 4.16 4.21 -7.06
N PRO A 278 4.38 4.50 -8.35
CA PRO A 278 4.61 5.87 -8.79
C PRO A 278 3.34 6.70 -8.67
N CYS A 279 3.46 7.99 -8.33
CA CYS A 279 2.31 8.87 -8.36
C CYS A 279 1.84 9.13 -9.80
N PRO A 280 0.55 8.96 -10.13
CA PRO A 280 0.02 9.35 -11.43
C PRO A 280 -0.15 10.87 -11.47
N LEU A 281 0.93 11.59 -11.76
CA LEU A 281 1.00 13.06 -11.82
C LEU A 281 0.33 13.66 -13.06
N GLN A 282 -0.52 12.91 -13.77
CA GLN A 282 -1.20 13.41 -14.96
C GLN A 282 -2.23 14.47 -14.56
N TYR A 283 -1.80 15.72 -14.58
CA TYR A 283 -2.71 16.85 -14.51
C TYR A 283 -3.18 17.17 -15.92
N LYS A 284 -4.45 16.93 -16.19
CA LYS A 284 -5.11 17.49 -17.37
C LYS A 284 -5.76 18.80 -16.94
N PRO A 285 -5.10 19.96 -17.15
CA PRO A 285 -5.72 21.23 -16.83
C PRO A 285 -7.08 21.28 -17.53
N LEU A 286 -8.07 21.85 -16.84
CA LEU A 286 -9.42 22.03 -17.38
C LEU A 286 -9.40 22.73 -18.75
N GLY A 287 -8.32 23.46 -19.05
CA GLY A 287 -8.14 24.20 -20.30
C GLY A 287 -9.13 25.36 -20.37
N LEU A 288 -9.40 25.99 -19.22
CA LEU A 288 -10.36 27.08 -19.13
C LEU A 288 -9.92 28.23 -20.05
N GLN A 289 -10.72 28.52 -21.06
CA GLN A 289 -10.43 29.56 -22.05
C GLN A 289 -11.66 30.42 -22.24
N VAL A 290 -11.44 31.74 -22.31
CA VAL A 290 -12.49 32.72 -22.56
C VAL A 290 -12.23 33.38 -23.91
N PHE A 291 -13.20 33.28 -24.79
CA PHE A 291 -13.21 33.89 -26.10
C PHE A 291 -14.32 34.92 -26.19
N THR A 292 -14.10 35.89 -27.05
CA THR A 292 -15.07 36.91 -27.42
C THR A 292 -15.15 36.97 -28.93
N ASP A 293 -16.28 37.39 -29.48
CA ASP A 293 -16.47 37.54 -30.92
C ASP A 293 -15.53 38.59 -31.54
N LYS A 294 -15.15 39.62 -30.77
CA LYS A 294 -14.23 40.70 -31.15
C LYS A 294 -13.31 41.06 -29.98
N THR A 295 -12.33 41.92 -30.25
CA THR A 295 -11.43 42.49 -29.22
C THR A 295 -11.69 43.96 -28.94
N ILE A 296 -12.47 44.63 -29.79
CA ILE A 296 -12.81 46.05 -29.71
C ILE A 296 -14.33 46.18 -29.81
N TYR A 297 -14.94 46.94 -28.90
CA TYR A 297 -16.38 47.14 -28.80
C TYR A 297 -16.72 48.63 -28.64
N GLU A 298 -17.92 49.02 -29.06
CA GLU A 298 -18.51 50.31 -28.69
C GLU A 298 -19.27 50.22 -27.35
N PRO A 299 -19.41 51.33 -26.59
CA PRO A 299 -20.21 51.32 -25.37
C PRO A 299 -21.65 50.87 -25.65
N GLY A 300 -22.13 49.85 -24.91
CA GLY A 300 -23.46 49.27 -25.06
C GLY A 300 -23.58 48.14 -26.08
N GLU A 301 -22.55 47.88 -26.89
CA GLU A 301 -22.49 46.74 -27.82
C GLU A 301 -22.56 45.41 -27.05
N ILE A 302 -23.20 44.40 -27.63
CA ILE A 302 -23.27 43.06 -27.05
C ILE A 302 -21.95 42.32 -27.32
N ILE A 303 -21.32 41.83 -26.26
CA ILE A 303 -20.14 40.97 -26.28
C ILE A 303 -20.63 39.53 -26.19
N HIS A 304 -20.35 38.74 -27.22
CA HIS A 304 -20.63 37.31 -27.19
C HIS A 304 -19.43 36.57 -26.60
N VAL A 305 -19.55 36.17 -25.34
CA VAL A 305 -18.51 35.45 -24.61
C VAL A 305 -18.71 33.95 -24.77
N THR A 306 -17.67 33.23 -25.15
CA THR A 306 -17.64 31.76 -25.16
C THR A 306 -16.59 31.27 -24.17
N VAL A 307 -16.97 30.35 -23.28
CA VAL A 307 -16.07 29.70 -22.33
C VAL A 307 -15.93 28.23 -22.68
N LEU A 308 -14.70 27.76 -22.78
CA LEU A 308 -14.37 26.35 -22.97
C LEU A 308 -13.63 25.82 -21.72
N PRO A 309 -13.90 24.57 -21.29
CA PRO A 309 -14.95 23.67 -21.75
C PRO A 309 -16.36 24.13 -21.32
N LYS A 310 -17.43 23.54 -21.88
CA LYS A 310 -18.84 23.89 -21.60
C LYS A 310 -19.33 23.38 -20.24
N ILE A 311 -18.70 23.84 -19.18
CA ILE A 311 -19.05 23.55 -17.78
C ILE A 311 -19.59 24.81 -17.09
N PRO A 312 -20.28 24.70 -15.95
CA PRO A 312 -20.70 25.86 -15.16
C PRO A 312 -19.50 26.66 -14.66
N VAL A 313 -19.42 27.95 -15.01
CA VAL A 313 -18.35 28.87 -14.60
C VAL A 313 -18.93 30.21 -14.19
N LEU A 314 -18.32 30.86 -13.20
CA LEU A 314 -18.68 32.21 -12.77
C LEU A 314 -17.95 33.23 -13.66
N LEU A 315 -18.68 33.87 -14.58
CA LEU A 315 -18.16 34.88 -15.49
C LEU A 315 -18.36 36.27 -14.89
N SER A 316 -17.29 37.07 -14.81
CA SER A 316 -17.30 38.42 -14.23
C SER A 316 -16.88 39.46 -15.27
N TYR A 317 -17.60 40.58 -15.36
CA TYR A 317 -17.27 41.73 -16.22
C TYR A 317 -17.76 43.04 -15.59
N GLY A 318 -16.81 43.91 -15.22
CA GLY A 318 -17.08 45.04 -14.33
C GLY A 318 -17.74 44.60 -13.02
N ASN A 319 -18.87 45.21 -12.68
CA ASN A 319 -19.64 44.88 -11.47
C ASN A 319 -20.67 43.75 -11.67
N GLU A 320 -20.70 43.09 -12.83
CA GLU A 320 -21.63 41.99 -13.11
C GLU A 320 -20.94 40.64 -13.00
N THR A 321 -21.61 39.69 -12.34
CA THR A 321 -21.20 38.28 -12.26
C THR A 321 -22.35 37.39 -12.66
N VAL A 322 -22.13 36.46 -13.60
CA VAL A 322 -23.15 35.57 -14.14
C VAL A 322 -22.61 34.14 -14.16
N LEU A 323 -23.42 33.17 -13.73
CA LEU A 323 -23.10 31.75 -13.87
C LEU A 323 -23.47 31.29 -15.28
N VAL A 324 -22.51 30.79 -16.05
CA VAL A 324 -22.68 30.46 -17.48
C VAL A 324 -22.19 29.04 -17.76
N GLN A 325 -22.79 28.37 -18.75
CA GLN A 325 -22.36 27.04 -19.19
C GLN A 325 -22.04 27.05 -20.68
N GLY A 326 -20.86 27.58 -21.01
CA GLY A 326 -20.32 27.61 -22.37
C GLY A 326 -20.42 28.95 -23.09
N SER A 327 -21.49 29.73 -22.91
CA SER A 327 -21.60 31.06 -23.54
C SER A 327 -22.48 32.03 -22.74
N ALA A 328 -22.23 33.33 -22.92
CA ALA A 328 -23.06 34.40 -22.38
C ALA A 328 -22.97 35.67 -23.23
N GLU A 329 -23.94 36.55 -23.03
CA GLU A 329 -23.98 37.88 -23.64
C GLU A 329 -23.81 38.93 -22.54
N LEU A 330 -22.84 39.81 -22.73
CA LEU A 330 -22.56 40.93 -21.82
C LEU A 330 -22.71 42.24 -22.59
N ARG A 331 -23.13 43.33 -21.94
CA ARG A 331 -23.14 44.66 -22.59
C ARG A 331 -21.84 45.39 -22.29
N ALA A 332 -21.12 45.82 -23.33
CA ALA A 332 -19.85 46.53 -23.20
C ALA A 332 -19.99 47.82 -22.39
N LYS A 333 -19.19 47.98 -21.33
CA LYS A 333 -19.19 49.17 -20.47
C LYS A 333 -17.87 49.90 -20.63
N PHE A 334 -17.94 51.21 -20.83
CA PHE A 334 -16.73 52.03 -20.91
C PHE A 334 -15.95 51.97 -19.58
N GLY A 335 -14.64 51.78 -19.67
CA GLY A 335 -13.74 51.61 -18.52
C GLY A 335 -13.54 50.17 -18.06
N GLU A 336 -14.35 49.22 -18.56
CA GLU A 336 -14.22 47.80 -18.25
C GLU A 336 -13.50 47.07 -19.39
N HIS A 337 -12.43 46.34 -19.05
CA HIS A 337 -11.55 45.74 -20.05
C HIS A 337 -11.27 44.25 -19.83
N LEU A 338 -11.74 43.68 -18.72
CA LEU A 338 -11.41 42.31 -18.34
C LEU A 338 -12.69 41.49 -18.14
N ILE A 339 -12.79 40.40 -18.88
CA ILE A 339 -13.76 39.35 -18.64
C ILE A 339 -13.04 38.20 -17.94
N VAL A 340 -13.48 37.83 -16.75
CA VAL A 340 -12.84 36.80 -15.92
C VAL A 340 -13.80 35.63 -15.72
N ALA A 341 -13.46 34.45 -16.21
CA ALA A 341 -14.17 33.22 -15.90
C ALA A 341 -13.48 32.50 -14.73
N ARG A 342 -14.24 32.10 -13.72
CA ARG A 342 -13.76 31.40 -12.53
C ARG A 342 -14.49 30.08 -12.33
N VAL A 343 -13.74 29.01 -12.07
CA VAL A 343 -14.29 27.71 -11.64
C VAL A 343 -13.27 26.97 -10.79
N ASN A 344 -13.66 26.53 -9.60
CA ASN A 344 -12.81 25.77 -8.67
C ASN A 344 -11.41 26.39 -8.44
N GLY A 345 -11.34 27.73 -8.34
CA GLY A 345 -10.09 28.47 -8.15
C GLY A 345 -9.22 28.65 -9.41
N ILE A 346 -9.62 28.11 -10.56
CA ILE A 346 -9.00 28.37 -11.86
C ILE A 346 -9.63 29.64 -12.44
N GLU A 347 -8.79 30.56 -12.91
CA GLU A 347 -9.23 31.79 -13.56
C GLU A 347 -8.74 31.82 -15.01
N ALA A 348 -9.61 32.25 -15.93
CA ALA A 348 -9.27 32.57 -17.30
C ALA A 348 -9.70 34.00 -17.61
N VAL A 349 -8.76 34.82 -18.07
CA VAL A 349 -8.98 36.24 -18.30
C VAL A 349 -8.92 36.54 -19.80
N LYS A 350 -9.93 37.24 -20.30
CA LYS A 350 -9.96 37.79 -21.65
C LYS A 350 -9.98 39.32 -21.57
N ALA A 351 -8.93 39.94 -22.10
CA ALA A 351 -8.89 41.38 -22.26
C ALA A 351 -9.65 41.81 -23.52
N ILE A 352 -10.46 42.86 -23.38
CA ILE A 352 -11.18 43.54 -24.46
C ILE A 352 -11.01 45.06 -24.32
N TYR A 353 -11.19 45.78 -25.42
CA TYR A 353 -11.14 47.24 -25.43
C TYR A 353 -12.53 47.82 -25.75
N VAL A 354 -13.02 48.73 -24.91
CA VAL A 354 -14.28 49.44 -25.15
C VAL A 354 -13.95 50.88 -25.53
N THR A 355 -14.27 51.25 -26.76
CA THR A 355 -13.90 52.55 -27.35
C THR A 355 -14.65 53.69 -26.65
N ASN A 356 -14.03 54.87 -26.57
CA ASN A 356 -14.73 56.09 -26.19
C ASN A 356 -15.23 56.79 -27.47
N SER A 357 -16.44 56.49 -27.91
CA SER A 357 -17.05 57.14 -29.07
C SER A 357 -17.24 58.66 -28.89
N SER A 358 -17.27 59.15 -27.64
CA SER A 358 -17.32 60.59 -27.34
C SER A 358 -16.11 61.32 -27.91
N ASN A 359 -14.90 60.77 -27.77
CA ASN A 359 -13.67 61.45 -28.16
C ASN A 359 -13.54 61.60 -29.68
N TRP A 360 -14.10 60.66 -30.45
CA TRP A 360 -14.09 60.75 -31.91
C TRP A 360 -15.04 61.84 -32.42
N ASN A 361 -16.22 61.99 -31.82
CA ASN A 361 -17.12 63.09 -32.16
C ASN A 361 -16.52 64.44 -31.78
N THR A 362 -15.81 64.54 -30.65
CA THR A 362 -15.07 65.74 -30.28
C THR A 362 -13.94 66.03 -31.25
N PHE A 363 -13.18 65.02 -31.67
CA PHE A 363 -12.10 65.16 -32.65
C PHE A 363 -12.61 65.65 -34.01
N TRP A 364 -13.66 65.01 -34.56
CA TRP A 364 -14.29 65.45 -35.81
C TRP A 364 -14.94 66.82 -35.69
N GLY A 365 -15.51 67.14 -34.52
CA GLY A 365 -16.04 68.47 -34.23
C GLY A 365 -14.97 69.55 -34.24
N ILE A 366 -13.81 69.30 -33.62
CA ILE A 366 -12.66 70.22 -33.64
C ILE A 366 -12.09 70.35 -35.05
N LEU A 367 -11.94 69.23 -35.78
CA LEU A 367 -11.44 69.25 -37.17
C LEU A 367 -12.38 70.05 -38.08
N GLY A 368 -13.69 69.85 -37.95
CA GLY A 368 -14.71 70.61 -38.67
C GLY A 368 -14.66 72.10 -38.33
N PHE A 369 -14.53 72.45 -37.04
CA PHE A 369 -14.39 73.84 -36.59
C PHE A 369 -13.15 74.52 -37.16
N LEU A 370 -11.99 73.85 -37.11
CA LEU A 370 -10.74 74.36 -37.69
C LEU A 370 -10.86 74.61 -39.20
N LEU A 371 -11.57 73.73 -39.91
CA LEU A 371 -11.81 73.87 -41.35
C LEU A 371 -12.71 75.09 -41.65
N VAL A 372 -13.74 75.33 -40.83
CA VAL A 372 -14.58 76.54 -40.93
C VAL A 372 -13.76 77.80 -40.64
N CYS A 373 -12.96 77.82 -39.58
CA CYS A 373 -12.06 78.94 -39.28
C CYS A 373 -11.07 79.23 -40.42
N PHE A 374 -10.52 78.18 -41.06
CA PHE A 374 -9.64 78.33 -42.22
C PHE A 374 -10.35 78.94 -43.42
N VAL A 375 -11.60 78.55 -43.70
CA VAL A 375 -12.42 79.17 -44.75
C VAL A 375 -12.69 80.64 -44.44
N PHE A 376 -13.10 80.98 -43.22
CA PHE A 376 -13.34 82.37 -42.81
C PHE A 376 -12.07 83.21 -42.90
N TYR A 377 -10.92 82.69 -42.48
CA TYR A 377 -9.62 83.34 -42.62
C TYR A 377 -9.30 83.62 -44.10
N LYS A 378 -9.45 82.62 -44.98
CA LYS A 378 -9.24 82.81 -46.44
C LYS A 378 -10.18 83.86 -47.04
N VAL A 379 -11.44 83.92 -46.62
CA VAL A 379 -12.42 84.91 -47.09
C VAL A 379 -12.07 86.32 -46.58
N THR A 380 -11.75 86.48 -45.29
CA THR A 380 -11.36 87.78 -44.72
C THR A 380 -10.04 88.28 -45.30
N VAL A 381 -9.03 87.43 -45.49
CA VAL A 381 -7.79 87.81 -46.18
C VAL A 381 -8.07 88.26 -47.62
N ARG A 382 -9.01 87.62 -48.35
CA ARG A 382 -9.42 88.09 -49.68
C ARG A 382 -10.16 89.44 -49.65
N LEU A 383 -11.05 89.66 -48.69
CA LEU A 383 -11.81 90.91 -48.56
C LEU A 383 -10.93 92.08 -48.10
N VAL A 384 -10.01 91.84 -47.16
CA VAL A 384 -9.07 92.86 -46.65
C VAL A 384 -7.93 93.09 -47.64
N GLY A 385 -7.43 92.04 -48.31
CA GLY A 385 -6.45 92.17 -49.39
C GLY A 385 -7.01 92.95 -50.59
N GLY A 386 -8.25 92.69 -50.98
CA GLY A 386 -8.93 93.46 -52.03
C GLY A 386 -9.22 94.92 -51.65
N ALA A 387 -9.40 95.22 -50.37
CA ALA A 387 -9.53 96.60 -49.90
C ALA A 387 -8.19 97.36 -49.88
N TYR A 388 -7.06 96.65 -49.71
CA TYR A 388 -5.74 97.26 -49.78
C TYR A 388 -5.35 97.64 -51.22
N ASP A 389 -5.79 96.87 -52.22
CA ASP A 389 -5.54 97.18 -53.64
C ASP A 389 -6.41 98.35 -54.14
N LEU A 390 -7.59 98.59 -53.55
CA LEU A 390 -8.46 99.74 -53.86
C LEU A 390 -8.05 101.04 -53.16
N TRP A 391 -7.15 100.99 -52.16
CA TRP A 391 -6.65 102.17 -51.46
C TRP A 391 -5.31 102.69 -52.05
N ASN A 392 -4.66 101.88 -52.90
CA ASN A 392 -3.40 102.21 -53.58
C ASN A 392 -3.56 102.44 -55.10
N SER A 393 -4.79 102.58 -55.60
CA SER A 393 -5.13 103.03 -56.96
C SER A 393 -5.91 104.33 -56.87
#